data_AF-A0A2J6MX04-F1
#
_entry.id   AF-A0A2J6MX04-F1
#
_cell.length_a   1.000
_cell.length_b   1.000
_cell.length_c   1.000
_cell.angle_alpha   90.00
_cell.angle_beta   90.00
_cell.angle_gamma   90.00
#
_symmetry.space_group_name_H-M   'P 1'
#
loop_
_entity.id
_entity.type
_entity.pdbx_description
1 polymer ?
#
loop_
_entity_poly.entity_id
_entity_poly.type
_entity_poly.pdbx_seq_one_letter_code
_entity_poly.pdbx_strand_id
1 'polypeptide(L)'
;MQQATRRRPGRSETIVALICAALITITLAVSYMKHWSRSPADAGICPGNSAQWRQSALQGKIDGTDAPAFRSKSFVVQPGVHWDDDSRRWVVPFRTPDQPAGDRNFTALIDCNGSVYATGGGKP
;
A
#
# COMPACT_ATOMS: atom_id res chain seq x y z
N MET A 1 50.27 -27.21 -34.89
CA MET A 1 50.25 -27.72 -33.50
C MET A 1 49.80 -26.59 -32.59
N GLN A 2 48.56 -26.60 -32.08
CA GLN A 2 48.05 -25.58 -31.15
C GLN A 2 48.16 -26.10 -29.72
N GLN A 3 49.01 -25.48 -28.91
CA GLN A 3 49.13 -25.77 -27.48
C GLN A 3 47.94 -25.13 -26.74
N ALA A 4 47.01 -25.97 -26.29
CA ALA A 4 46.00 -25.58 -25.30
C ALA A 4 46.68 -25.40 -23.94
N THR A 5 47.05 -24.17 -23.60
CA THR A 5 47.53 -23.82 -22.26
C THR A 5 46.38 -23.93 -21.27
N ARG A 6 46.24 -25.11 -20.65
CA ARG A 6 45.31 -25.33 -19.54
C ARG A 6 45.79 -24.52 -18.33
N ARG A 7 45.27 -23.30 -18.16
CA ARG A 7 45.54 -22.48 -16.98
C ARG A 7 45.03 -23.21 -15.75
N ARG A 8 45.94 -23.53 -14.82
CA ARG A 8 45.56 -24.01 -13.47
C ARG A 8 44.82 -22.86 -12.79
N PRO A 9 43.58 -23.06 -12.30
CA PRO A 9 42.92 -22.04 -11.53
C PRO A 9 43.78 -21.76 -10.29
N GLY A 10 44.22 -20.52 -10.15
CA GLY A 10 44.95 -20.09 -8.97
C GLY A 10 44.05 -20.22 -7.75
N ARG A 11 44.61 -20.55 -6.59
CA ARG A 11 43.89 -20.64 -5.30
C ARG A 11 43.04 -19.37 -5.01
N SER A 12 43.39 -18.24 -5.61
CA SER A 12 42.62 -16.99 -5.61
C SER A 12 41.29 -17.07 -6.38
N GLU A 13 41.25 -17.73 -7.53
CA GLU A 13 40.04 -17.86 -8.35
C GLU A 13 38.97 -18.70 -7.64
N THR A 14 39.37 -19.76 -6.93
CA THR A 14 38.46 -20.57 -6.11
C THR A 14 37.90 -19.79 -4.92
N ILE A 15 38.68 -18.90 -4.31
CA ILE A 15 38.23 -18.06 -3.19
C ILE A 15 37.23 -17.01 -3.69
N VAL A 16 37.50 -16.37 -4.82
CA VAL A 16 36.57 -15.41 -5.44
C VAL A 16 35.26 -16.08 -5.80
N ALA A 17 35.30 -17.27 -6.40
CA ALA A 17 34.09 -18.01 -6.75
C ALA A 17 33.24 -18.37 -5.52
N LEU A 18 33.87 -18.76 -4.40
CA LEU A 18 33.18 -19.05 -3.14
C LEU A 18 32.54 -17.80 -2.52
N ILE A 19 33.24 -16.67 -2.55
CA ILE A 19 32.70 -15.38 -2.07
C ILE A 19 31.49 -14.97 -2.92
N CYS A 20 31.60 -15.05 -4.25
CA CYS A 20 30.48 -14.75 -5.15
C CYS A 20 29.29 -15.68 -4.91
N ALA A 21 29.53 -16.99 -4.76
CA ALA A 21 28.47 -17.95 -4.47
C ALA A 21 27.77 -17.60 -3.15
N ALA A 22 28.52 -17.33 -2.09
CA ALA A 22 27.98 -16.94 -0.79
C ALA A 22 27.16 -15.64 -0.85
N LEU A 23 27.62 -14.63 -1.59
CA LEU A 23 26.89 -13.37 -1.78
C LEU A 23 25.56 -13.57 -2.52
N ILE A 24 25.54 -14.44 -3.53
CA ILE A 24 24.30 -14.78 -4.26
C ILE A 24 23.31 -15.48 -3.31
N THR A 25 23.75 -16.46 -2.51
CA THR A 25 22.87 -17.16 -1.57
C THR A 25 22.31 -16.23 -0.50
N ILE A 26 23.13 -15.32 0.05
CA ILE A 26 22.69 -14.32 1.03
C ILE A 26 21.64 -13.39 0.41
N THR A 27 21.85 -12.95 -0.83
CA THR A 27 20.90 -12.05 -1.52
C THR A 27 19.56 -12.74 -1.77
N LEU A 28 19.57 -14.02 -2.15
CA LEU A 28 18.36 -14.85 -2.29
C LEU A 28 17.63 -15.06 -0.96
N ALA A 29 18.37 -15.32 0.12
CA ALA A 29 17.78 -15.46 1.45
C ALA A 29 17.14 -14.15 1.94
N VAL A 30 17.80 -13.00 1.73
CA VAL A 30 17.27 -11.68 2.10
C VAL A 30 16.03 -11.32 1.27
N SER A 31 16.00 -11.66 -0.02
CA SER A 31 14.82 -11.42 -0.86
C SER A 31 13.63 -12.32 -0.48
N TYR A 32 13.89 -13.57 -0.08
CA TYR A 32 12.86 -14.43 0.50
C TYR A 32 12.35 -13.88 1.84
N MET A 33 13.24 -13.49 2.76
CA MET A 33 12.82 -12.94 4.05
C MET A 33 12.06 -11.61 3.91
N LYS A 34 12.42 -10.77 2.93
CA LYS A 34 11.72 -9.49 2.68
C LYS A 34 10.24 -9.67 2.35
N HIS A 35 9.85 -10.76 1.71
CA HIS A 35 8.44 -10.98 1.39
C HIS A 35 7.61 -11.37 2.63
N TRP A 36 8.22 -12.00 3.64
CA TRP A 36 7.58 -12.34 4.92
C TRP A 36 7.63 -11.18 5.93
N SER A 37 8.58 -10.27 5.77
CA SER A 37 8.80 -9.12 6.67
C SER A 37 8.09 -7.84 6.21
N ARG A 38 7.45 -7.81 5.04
CA ARG A 38 6.61 -6.68 4.65
C ARG A 38 5.46 -6.58 5.65
N SER A 39 5.32 -5.41 6.27
CA SER A 39 4.16 -5.09 7.10
C SER A 39 2.89 -5.35 6.28
N PRO A 40 1.77 -5.81 6.87
CA PRO A 40 0.51 -5.97 6.15
C PRO A 40 0.10 -4.72 5.35
N ALA A 41 0.48 -3.53 5.86
CA ALA A 41 0.30 -2.26 5.16
C ALA A 41 1.06 -2.16 3.82
N ASP A 42 2.28 -2.70 3.73
CA ASP A 42 3.08 -2.76 2.50
C ASP A 42 2.62 -3.86 1.55
N ALA A 43 1.92 -4.88 2.07
CA ALA A 43 1.24 -5.90 1.28
C ALA A 43 -0.13 -5.42 0.75
N GLY A 44 -0.58 -4.23 1.17
CA GLY A 44 -1.88 -3.67 0.81
C GLY A 44 -3.06 -4.43 1.45
N ILE A 45 -2.86 -5.11 2.58
CA ILE A 45 -3.89 -5.88 3.27
C ILE A 45 -4.05 -5.33 4.69
N CYS A 46 -5.18 -4.66 4.94
CA CYS A 46 -5.46 -4.03 6.23
C CYS A 46 -6.94 -4.11 6.68
N PRO A 47 -7.64 -5.26 6.54
CA PRO A 47 -9.00 -5.43 7.04
C PRO A 47 -9.08 -5.35 8.58
N GLY A 48 -7.95 -5.45 9.29
CA GLY A 48 -7.87 -5.31 10.74
C GLY A 48 -7.83 -3.86 11.24
N ASN A 49 -7.74 -2.86 10.35
CA ASN A 49 -7.64 -1.46 10.78
C ASN A 49 -8.91 -1.00 11.50
N SER A 50 -8.73 -0.31 12.63
CA SER A 50 -9.85 0.10 13.49
C SER A 50 -10.72 1.18 12.84
N ALA A 51 -11.92 1.41 13.40
CA ALA A 51 -12.76 2.55 13.01
C ALA A 51 -12.03 3.90 13.21
N GLN A 52 -11.32 4.03 14.32
CA GLN A 52 -10.55 5.24 14.63
C GLN A 52 -9.46 5.50 13.59
N TRP A 53 -8.72 4.47 13.16
CA TRP A 53 -7.70 4.63 12.12
C TRP A 53 -8.31 5.13 10.80
N ARG A 54 -9.44 4.55 10.38
CA ARG A 54 -10.14 4.95 9.14
C ARG A 54 -10.62 6.40 9.21
N GLN A 55 -11.13 6.82 10.38
CA GLN A 55 -11.57 8.19 10.60
C GLN A 55 -10.39 9.18 10.57
N SER A 56 -9.26 8.84 11.19
CA SER A 56 -8.05 9.68 11.15
C SER A 56 -7.48 9.81 9.73
N ALA A 57 -7.46 8.72 8.95
CA ALA A 57 -7.03 8.75 7.56
C ALA A 57 -7.93 9.66 6.70
N LEU A 58 -9.26 9.57 6.87
CA LEU A 58 -10.22 10.41 6.17
C LEU A 58 -10.10 11.90 6.56
N GLN A 59 -9.97 12.20 7.86
CA GLN A 59 -9.78 13.56 8.36
C GLN A 59 -8.52 14.20 7.78
N GLY A 60 -7.39 13.50 7.81
CA GLY A 60 -6.12 14.04 7.31
C GLY A 60 -6.11 14.38 5.82
N LYS A 61 -7.02 13.78 5.01
CA LYS A 61 -7.15 14.07 3.58
C LYS A 61 -8.18 15.14 3.25
N ILE A 62 -9.24 15.23 4.05
CA ILE A 62 -10.17 16.35 4.01
C ILE A 62 -9.43 17.68 4.20
N ASP A 63 -8.46 17.74 5.11
CA ASP A 63 -7.76 18.99 5.39
C ASP A 63 -6.79 19.45 4.27
N GLY A 64 -6.62 18.69 3.17
CA GLY A 64 -5.55 18.92 2.18
C GLY A 64 -5.93 18.92 0.69
N THR A 65 -7.22 18.87 0.31
CA THR A 65 -7.63 18.75 -1.11
C THR A 65 -8.78 19.68 -1.49
N ASP A 66 -8.76 20.27 -2.70
CA ASP A 66 -9.80 21.19 -3.21
C ASP A 66 -11.08 20.52 -3.74
N ALA A 67 -11.16 19.19 -3.71
CA ALA A 67 -12.35 18.47 -4.19
C ALA A 67 -13.59 18.82 -3.32
N PRO A 68 -14.81 18.84 -3.87
CA PRO A 68 -16.01 19.24 -3.12
C PRO A 68 -16.20 18.50 -1.79
N ALA A 69 -15.88 17.19 -1.76
CA ALA A 69 -15.95 16.36 -0.56
C ALA A 69 -14.94 16.76 0.53
N PHE A 70 -13.78 17.28 0.11
CA PHE A 70 -12.65 17.61 0.97
C PHE A 70 -12.60 19.09 1.34
N ARG A 71 -13.35 19.96 0.64
CA ARG A 71 -13.53 21.36 1.05
C ARG A 71 -14.21 21.51 2.41
N SER A 72 -15.03 20.54 2.80
CA SER A 72 -15.71 20.58 4.09
C SER A 72 -14.78 20.07 5.17
N LYS A 73 -14.35 20.92 6.11
CA LYS A 73 -13.46 20.55 7.24
C LYS A 73 -14.08 19.58 8.26
N SER A 74 -15.26 19.05 7.96
CA SER A 74 -16.01 18.16 8.84
C SER A 74 -16.84 17.17 8.02
N PHE A 75 -17.08 16.00 8.58
CA PHE A 75 -17.83 14.94 7.93
C PHE A 75 -18.50 14.03 8.96
N VAL A 76 -19.49 13.28 8.51
CA VAL A 76 -20.17 12.24 9.27
C VAL A 76 -20.11 10.94 8.48
N VAL A 77 -19.42 9.95 9.05
CA VAL A 77 -19.38 8.58 8.50
C VAL A 77 -20.78 7.98 8.53
N GLN A 78 -21.19 7.40 7.41
CA GLN A 78 -22.49 6.78 7.24
C GLN A 78 -22.38 5.25 7.38
N PRO A 79 -23.50 4.55 7.64
CA PRO A 79 -23.54 3.10 7.60
C PRO A 79 -23.05 2.54 6.24
N GLY A 80 -22.54 1.30 6.25
CA GLY A 80 -22.04 0.62 5.04
C GLY A 80 -20.53 0.61 4.89
N VAL A 81 -19.78 0.92 5.96
CA VAL A 81 -18.33 0.78 5.97
C VAL A 81 -17.94 -0.70 5.87
N HIS A 82 -17.15 -1.06 4.87
CA HIS A 82 -16.68 -2.44 4.66
C HIS A 82 -15.31 -2.47 4.02
N TRP A 83 -14.62 -3.60 4.20
CA TRP A 83 -13.41 -3.92 3.46
C TRP A 83 -13.83 -4.53 2.12
N ASP A 84 -13.25 -4.04 1.04
CA ASP A 84 -13.39 -4.61 -0.31
C ASP A 84 -12.13 -5.41 -0.62
N ASP A 85 -12.30 -6.74 -0.71
CA ASP A 85 -11.21 -7.67 -0.99
C ASP A 85 -10.71 -7.59 -2.44
N ASP A 86 -11.57 -7.19 -3.38
CA ASP A 86 -11.21 -7.11 -4.80
C ASP A 86 -10.32 -5.88 -5.04
N SER A 87 -10.72 -4.73 -4.51
CA SER A 87 -9.91 -3.51 -4.63
C SER A 87 -8.85 -3.34 -3.55
N ARG A 88 -8.86 -4.22 -2.53
CA ARG A 88 -8.00 -4.18 -1.33
C ARG A 88 -8.02 -2.83 -0.62
N ARG A 89 -9.22 -2.29 -0.42
CA ARG A 89 -9.43 -0.96 0.17
C ARG A 89 -10.57 -0.98 1.17
N TRP A 90 -10.50 -0.07 2.12
CA TRP A 90 -11.67 0.26 2.93
C TRP A 90 -12.59 1.19 2.15
N VAL A 91 -13.85 0.80 2.06
CA VAL A 91 -14.94 1.60 1.50
C VAL A 91 -15.67 2.25 2.67
N VAL A 92 -15.59 3.58 2.75
CA VAL A 92 -16.13 4.38 3.86
C VAL A 92 -17.11 5.42 3.32
N PRO A 93 -18.43 5.16 3.37
CA PRO A 93 -19.43 6.15 3.04
C PRO A 93 -19.43 7.30 4.05
N PHE A 94 -19.49 8.55 3.59
CA PHE A 94 -19.55 9.72 4.46
C PHE A 94 -20.37 10.85 3.82
N ARG A 95 -20.80 11.79 4.65
CA ARG A 95 -21.45 13.04 4.22
C ARG A 95 -20.73 14.22 4.81
N THR A 96 -20.75 15.33 4.08
CA THR A 96 -20.33 16.64 4.59
C THR A 96 -21.56 17.47 4.97
N PRO A 97 -21.46 18.41 5.93
CA PRO A 97 -22.58 19.28 6.28
C PRO A 97 -23.10 20.12 5.12
N ASP A 98 -22.22 20.46 4.17
CA ASP A 98 -22.55 21.28 3.01
C ASP A 98 -23.34 20.52 1.93
N GLN A 99 -23.53 19.21 2.13
CA GLN A 99 -24.18 18.35 1.17
C GLN A 99 -25.72 18.40 1.29
N PRO A 100 -26.45 18.78 0.23
CA PRO A 100 -27.91 18.83 0.21
C PRO A 100 -28.59 17.53 0.67
N ALA A 101 -29.71 17.68 1.37
CA ALA A 101 -30.59 16.56 1.69
C ALA A 101 -31.14 15.95 0.39
N GLY A 102 -30.83 14.68 0.14
CA GLY A 102 -31.21 13.96 -1.09
C GLY A 102 -30.04 13.58 -2.00
N ASP A 103 -28.88 14.23 -1.86
CA ASP A 103 -27.68 13.83 -2.62
C ASP A 103 -27.11 12.50 -2.10
N ARG A 104 -26.49 11.71 -2.98
CA ARG A 104 -25.85 10.45 -2.60
C ARG A 104 -24.60 10.70 -1.76
N ASN A 105 -24.36 9.86 -0.75
CA ASN A 105 -23.16 9.95 0.09
C ASN A 105 -21.88 9.96 -0.75
N PHE A 106 -20.86 10.69 -0.29
CA PHE A 106 -19.51 10.47 -0.76
C PHE A 106 -19.03 9.10 -0.27
N THR A 107 -18.09 8.53 -1.01
CA THR A 107 -17.44 7.27 -0.65
C THR A 107 -15.93 7.50 -0.64
N ALA A 108 -15.32 7.36 0.53
CA ALA A 108 -13.87 7.35 0.68
C ALA A 108 -13.34 5.93 0.49
N LEU A 109 -12.41 5.78 -0.43
CA LEU A 109 -11.61 4.58 -0.64
C LEU A 109 -10.28 4.79 0.06
N ILE A 110 -10.01 4.02 1.11
CA ILE A 110 -8.82 4.16 1.95
C ILE A 110 -7.88 2.97 1.68
N ASP A 111 -6.70 3.27 1.15
CA ASP A 111 -5.62 2.31 1.00
C ASP A 111 -4.90 2.08 2.33
N CYS A 112 -4.22 0.95 2.46
CA CYS A 112 -3.53 0.58 3.69
C CYS A 112 -2.35 1.50 4.06
N ASN A 113 -1.86 2.30 3.12
CA ASN A 113 -0.86 3.34 3.38
C ASN A 113 -1.47 4.66 3.92
N GLY A 114 -2.79 4.70 4.15
CA GLY A 114 -3.51 5.89 4.63
C GLY A 114 -3.87 6.90 3.52
N SER A 115 -3.62 6.55 2.25
CA SER A 115 -4.11 7.35 1.12
C SER A 115 -5.62 7.22 1.01
N VAL A 116 -6.28 8.34 0.74
CA VAL A 116 -7.74 8.40 0.62
C VAL A 116 -8.11 9.02 -0.70
N TYR A 117 -9.05 8.38 -1.39
CA TYR A 117 -9.68 8.88 -2.60
C TYR A 117 -11.19 8.96 -2.37
N ALA A 118 -11.81 10.12 -2.58
CA ALA A 118 -13.26 10.26 -2.47
C ALA A 118 -13.91 10.25 -3.86
N THR A 119 -15.02 9.55 -3.98
CA THR A 119 -15.88 9.54 -5.17
C THR A 119 -17.36 9.75 -4.78
N GLY A 120 -18.19 10.17 -5.73
CA GLY A 120 -19.62 10.42 -5.51
C GLY A 120 -19.95 11.85 -5.07
N GLY A 121 -21.11 12.03 -4.43
CA GLY A 121 -21.60 13.32 -3.93
C GLY A 121 -22.36 14.20 -4.94
N GLY A 122 -22.92 13.59 -6.00
CA GLY A 122 -23.75 14.28 -6.98
C GLY A 122 -25.23 13.88 -6.92
N LYS A 123 -26.05 14.56 -7.72
CA LYS A 123 -27.43 14.16 -8.02
C LYS A 123 -27.45 12.82 -8.78
N PRO A 124 -28.52 12.02 -8.62
CA PRO A 124 -28.63 10.68 -9.20
C PRO A 124 -28.47 10.62 -10.71
#